data_AF-A0A5K0XZ77-F1
#
_entry.id   AF-A0A5K0XZ77-F1
#
_cell.length_a   1.000
_cell.length_b   1.000
_cell.length_c   1.000
_cell.angle_alpha   90.00
_cell.angle_beta   90.00
_cell.angle_gamma   90.00
#
_symmetry.space_group_name_H-M   'P 1'
#
loop_
_entity.id
_entity.type
_entity.pdbx_description
1 polymer ?
#
loop_
_entity_poly.entity_id
_entity_poly.type
_entity_poly.pdbx_seq_one_letter_code
_entity_poly.pdbx_strand_id
1 'polypeptide(L)'
;DTANKIGTYSIALSASFHGIPFYVAAPSTSIDLSLSSGQQIVIEERIPKELTHARGGQGEQVTVSGISVWNPAFDVTPASLITGIITEK
;
A
#
# COMPACT_ATOMS: atom_id res chain seq x y z
N ASP A 1 -2.51 12.10 -2.93
CA ASP A 1 -2.34 10.85 -2.16
C ASP A 1 -1.84 9.76 -3.10
N THR A 2 -1.16 8.76 -2.55
CA THR A 2 -0.61 7.66 -3.34
C THR A 2 -1.08 6.34 -2.79
N ALA A 3 -1.73 5.52 -3.62
CA ALA A 3 -1.95 4.12 -3.30
C ALA A 3 -0.73 3.29 -3.72
N ASN A 4 -0.20 2.48 -2.81
CA ASN A 4 0.90 1.57 -3.09
C ASN A 4 0.79 0.30 -2.22
N LYS A 5 1.66 -0.69 -2.45
CA LYS A 5 1.66 -1.96 -1.73
C LYS A 5 1.50 -1.74 -0.22
N ILE A 6 0.62 -2.55 0.40
CA ILE A 6 0.33 -2.50 1.84
C ILE A 6 1.63 -2.43 2.66
N GLY A 7 1.68 -1.51 3.61
CA GLY A 7 2.86 -1.13 4.40
C GLY A 7 3.47 0.22 4.01
N THR A 8 3.17 0.76 2.82
CA THR A 8 3.74 2.04 2.37
C THR A 8 3.35 3.19 3.30
N TYR A 9 2.09 3.26 3.72
CA TYR A 9 1.62 4.27 4.67
C TYR A 9 2.37 4.20 6.01
N SER A 10 2.64 3.00 6.51
CA SER A 10 3.39 2.80 7.77
C SER A 10 4.84 3.26 7.65
N ILE A 11 5.47 3.05 6.49
CA ILE A 11 6.82 3.54 6.21
C ILE A 11 6.82 5.07 6.15
N ALA A 12 5.83 5.68 5.49
CA ALA A 12 5.73 7.13 5.39
C ALA A 12 5.51 7.80 6.76
N LEU A 13 4.68 7.21 7.64
CA LEU A 13 4.53 7.65 9.02
C LEU A 13 5.86 7.59 9.79
N SER A 14 6.59 6.49 9.66
CA SER A 14 7.89 6.31 10.33
C SER A 14 8.91 7.32 9.83
N ALA A 15 8.97 7.56 8.52
CA ALA A 15 9.84 8.56 7.91
C ALA A 15 9.52 9.97 8.41
N SER A 16 8.23 10.34 8.45
CA SER A 16 7.78 11.62 8.98
C SER A 16 8.17 11.80 10.45
N PHE A 17 7.97 10.79 11.29
CA PHE A 17 8.34 10.84 12.71
C PHE A 17 9.85 11.07 12.91
N HIS A 18 10.70 10.49 12.06
CA HIS A 18 12.15 10.62 12.14
C HIS A 18 12.73 11.79 11.33
N GLY A 19 11.88 12.62 10.69
CA GLY A 19 12.34 13.73 9.85
C GLY A 19 13.09 13.28 8.59
N ILE A 20 12.83 12.06 8.10
CA ILE A 20 13.43 11.50 6.89
C ILE A 20 12.52 11.84 5.69
N PRO A 21 13.06 12.37 4.58
CA PRO A 21 12.25 12.67 3.41
C PRO A 21 11.73 11.38 2.75
N PHE A 22 10.45 11.36 2.40
CA PHE A 22 9.78 10.23 1.78
C PHE A 22 9.39 10.58 0.34
N TYR A 23 9.95 9.88 -0.65
CA TYR A 23 9.68 10.12 -2.06
C TYR A 23 8.90 8.97 -2.68
N VAL A 24 7.95 9.32 -3.54
CA VAL A 24 7.26 8.37 -4.42
C VAL A 24 7.84 8.51 -5.81
N ALA A 25 8.33 7.42 -6.40
CA ALA A 25 8.73 7.41 -7.81
C ALA A 25 7.65 6.69 -8.63
N ALA A 26 7.05 7.40 -9.57
CA ALA A 26 5.99 6.86 -10.43
C ALA A 26 5.98 7.59 -11.78
N PRO A 27 5.73 6.89 -12.90
CA PRO A 27 5.56 7.55 -14.19
C PRO A 27 4.28 8.40 -14.18
N SER A 28 4.23 9.44 -15.02
CA SER A 28 3.03 10.30 -15.10
C SER A 28 1.75 9.53 -15.46
N THR A 29 1.87 8.38 -16.13
CA THR A 29 0.75 7.48 -16.45
C THR A 29 0.14 6.78 -15.24
N SER A 30 0.83 6.74 -14.09
CA SER A 30 0.30 6.22 -12.83
C SER A 30 -0.45 7.27 -12.02
N ILE A 31 -0.49 8.52 -12.48
CA ILE A 31 -1.21 9.61 -11.81
C ILE A 31 -2.62 9.72 -12.37
N ASP A 32 -3.61 9.35 -11.56
CA ASP A 32 -5.01 9.55 -11.88
C ASP A 32 -5.47 10.95 -11.45
N LEU A 33 -5.58 11.87 -12.42
CA LEU A 33 -6.04 13.24 -12.18
C LEU A 33 -7.57 13.37 -12.13
N SER A 34 -8.33 12.30 -12.37
CA SER A 34 -9.79 12.32 -12.26
C SER A 34 -10.27 12.20 -10.81
N LEU A 35 -9.41 11.69 -9.93
CA LEU A 35 -9.68 11.55 -8.50
C LEU A 35 -9.19 12.78 -7.74
N SER A 36 -10.04 13.31 -6.86
CA SER A 36 -9.75 14.46 -6.01
C SER A 36 -9.00 14.09 -4.73
N SER A 37 -9.10 12.84 -4.28
CA SER A 37 -8.43 12.36 -3.07
C SER A 37 -8.16 10.86 -3.10
N GLY A 38 -7.24 10.41 -2.22
CA GLY A 38 -6.95 8.99 -2.05
C GLY A 38 -8.09 8.18 -1.44
N GLN A 39 -9.09 8.83 -0.82
CA GLN A 39 -10.27 8.12 -0.28
C GLN A 39 -11.16 7.55 -1.39
N GLN A 40 -11.01 8.03 -2.63
CA GLN A 40 -11.75 7.52 -3.79
C GLN A 40 -11.08 6.28 -4.41
N ILE A 41 -9.87 5.93 -4.00
CA ILE A 41 -9.16 4.75 -4.51
C ILE A 41 -9.72 3.50 -3.85
N VAL A 42 -10.30 2.60 -4.65
CA VAL A 42 -10.79 1.30 -4.17
C VAL A 42 -9.60 0.37 -3.94
N ILE A 43 -9.47 -0.13 -2.72
CA ILE A 43 -8.39 -1.05 -2.34
C ILE A 43 -8.81 -2.49 -2.67
N GLU A 44 -7.98 -3.17 -3.48
CA GLU A 44 -8.12 -4.60 -3.73
C GLU A 44 -7.95 -5.38 -2.42
N GLU A 45 -8.94 -6.19 -2.05
CA GLU A 45 -8.81 -7.22 -1.03
C GLU A 45 -8.56 -8.58 -1.70
N ARG A 46 -7.46 -9.23 -1.32
CA ARG A 46 -7.03 -10.49 -1.93
C ARG A 46 -7.48 -11.68 -1.10
N ILE A 47 -7.45 -12.85 -1.74
CA ILE A 47 -7.95 -14.08 -1.11
C ILE A 47 -7.22 -14.35 0.23
N PRO A 48 -7.94 -14.78 1.29
CA PRO A 48 -7.36 -15.09 2.60
C PRO A 48 -6.22 -16.11 2.57
N LYS A 49 -6.21 -16.97 1.55
CA LYS A 49 -5.20 -18.03 1.40
C LYS A 49 -3.78 -17.47 1.25
N GLU A 50 -3.63 -16.31 0.62
CA GLU A 50 -2.31 -15.68 0.43
C GLU A 50 -1.64 -15.28 1.76
N LEU A 51 -2.43 -14.99 2.79
CA LEU A 51 -1.95 -14.62 4.12
C LEU A 51 -1.86 -15.83 5.05
N THR A 52 -2.83 -16.74 4.98
CA THR A 52 -2.91 -17.91 5.87
C THR A 52 -1.95 -19.04 5.50
N HIS A 53 -1.43 -19.08 4.27
CA HIS A 53 -0.52 -20.11 3.79
C HIS A 53 0.79 -19.51 3.26
N ALA A 54 1.89 -20.24 3.42
CA ALA A 54 3.20 -19.84 2.92
C ALA A 54 3.23 -19.70 1.38
N ARG A 55 4.29 -19.05 0.87
CA ARG A 55 4.55 -18.89 -0.57
C ARG A 55 3.34 -18.32 -1.34
N GLY A 56 2.70 -17.30 -0.77
CA GLY A 56 1.56 -16.62 -1.39
C GLY A 56 0.37 -17.55 -1.64
N GLY A 57 0.01 -18.40 -0.68
CA GLY A 57 -1.15 -19.28 -0.83
C GLY A 57 -0.88 -20.68 -1.42
N GLN A 58 0.35 -20.95 -1.87
CA GLN A 58 0.73 -22.21 -2.51
C GLN A 58 1.40 -23.22 -1.56
N GLY A 59 1.80 -22.78 -0.37
CA GLY A 59 2.45 -23.61 0.63
C GLY A 59 1.52 -24.14 1.71
N GLU A 60 2.14 -24.65 2.77
CA GLU A 60 1.50 -25.10 3.99
C GLU A 60 0.80 -23.95 4.72
N GLN A 61 -0.25 -24.28 5.47
CA GLN A 61 -0.92 -23.33 6.34
C GLN A 61 0.01 -22.93 7.49
N VAL A 62 0.18 -21.62 7.72
CA VAL A 62 1.05 -21.06 8.77
C VAL A 62 0.25 -20.40 9.90
N THR A 63 -1.08 -20.45 9.82
CA THR A 63 -2.01 -19.91 10.82
C THR A 63 -2.86 -21.01 11.45
N VAL A 64 -3.60 -20.69 12.52
CA VAL A 64 -4.60 -21.60 13.08
C VAL A 64 -5.75 -21.83 12.08
N SER A 65 -6.26 -23.06 12.02
CA SER A 65 -7.37 -23.42 11.13
C SER A 65 -8.64 -22.63 11.48
N GLY A 66 -9.33 -22.13 10.45
CA GLY A 66 -10.58 -21.37 10.58
C GLY A 66 -10.44 -19.90 10.98
N ILE A 67 -9.22 -19.37 11.16
CA ILE A 67 -9.03 -17.95 11.49
C ILE A 67 -9.50 -17.03 10.35
N SER A 68 -10.22 -15.96 10.70
CA SER A 68 -10.54 -14.87 9.77
C SER A 68 -9.37 -13.91 9.65
N VAL A 69 -9.10 -13.44 8.43
CA VAL A 69 -8.01 -12.49 8.15
C VAL A 69 -8.51 -11.37 7.26
N TRP A 70 -7.85 -10.22 7.34
CA TRP A 70 -8.05 -9.09 6.43
C TRP A 70 -6.79 -8.93 5.58
N ASN A 71 -6.95 -8.95 4.24
CA ASN A 71 -5.83 -8.99 3.31
C ASN A 71 -5.94 -7.90 2.22
N PRO A 72 -5.89 -6.61 2.59
CA PRO A 72 -5.81 -5.52 1.63
C PRO A 72 -4.44 -5.55 0.91
N ALA A 73 -4.45 -5.47 -0.42
CA ALA A 73 -3.24 -5.55 -1.22
C ALA A 73 -2.45 -4.23 -1.28
N PHE A 74 -3.08 -3.12 -0.92
CA PHE A 74 -2.57 -1.77 -0.99
C PHE A 74 -3.01 -0.95 0.24
N ASP A 75 -2.30 0.13 0.51
CA ASP A 75 -2.77 1.22 1.39
C ASP A 75 -2.62 2.57 0.68
N VAL A 76 -3.20 3.60 1.29
CA VAL A 76 -3.13 4.99 0.78
C VAL A 76 -2.25 5.81 1.71
N THR A 77 -1.19 6.39 1.15
CA THR A 77 -0.34 7.37 1.84
C THR A 77 -0.83 8.79 1.53
N PRO A 78 -1.23 9.58 2.55
CA PRO A 78 -1.61 10.97 2.37
C PRO A 78 -0.47 11.81 1.80
N ALA A 79 -0.81 12.79 0.94
CA ALA A 79 0.17 13.69 0.34
C ALA A 79 0.99 14.49 1.38
N SER A 80 0.43 14.75 2.56
CA SER A 80 1.13 15.43 3.67
C SER A 80 2.33 14.65 4.23
N LEU A 81 2.42 13.35 3.97
CA LEU A 81 3.54 12.50 4.37
C LEU A 81 4.56 12.28 3.24
N ILE A 82 4.32 12.84 2.05
CA ILE A 82 5.16 12.65 0.86
C ILE A 82 5.93 13.95 0.60
N THR A 83 7.27 13.87 0.64
CA THR A 83 8.17 15.00 0.37
C THR A 83 8.15 15.40 -1.10
N GLY A 84 8.04 14.45 -2.02
CA GLY A 84 7.94 14.72 -3.44
C GLY A 84 7.59 13.49 -4.26
N ILE A 85 7.09 13.73 -5.48
CA ILE A 85 6.82 12.69 -6.47
C ILE A 85 7.81 12.87 -7.62
N ILE A 86 8.61 11.84 -7.88
CA ILE A 86 9.59 11.82 -8.96
C ILE A 86 8.91 11.19 -10.18
N THR A 87 8.89 11.93 -11.29
CA THR A 87 8.34 11.50 -12.57
C THR A 87 9.40 11.58 -13.67
N GLU A 88 9.07 11.20 -14.90
CA GLU A 88 9.93 11.39 -16.07
C GLU A 88 10.02 12.84 -16.57
N LYS A 89 9.29 13.78 -15.94
CA LYS A 89 9.27 15.22 -16.25
C LYS A 89 9.96 16.05 -15.17
#